data_AF-A0A329N0N4-F1
#
_entry.id   AF-A0A329N0N4-F1
#
_cell.length_a   1.000
_cell.length_b   1.000
_cell.length_c   1.000
_cell.angle_alpha   90.00
_cell.angle_beta   90.00
_cell.angle_gamma   90.00
#
_symmetry.space_group_name_H-M   'P 1'
#
loop_
_entity.id
_entity.type
_entity.pdbx_description
1 polymer ?
#
loop_
_entity_poly.entity_id
_entity_poly.type
_entity_poly.pdbx_seq_one_letter_code
_entity_poly.pdbx_strand_id
1 'polypeptide(L)' 'MNTRSCILIVVLLFVFLPAGAQCAMCRAVLESGEGQEAARGINNGIIYLMAIPYILMGGLGYVLYRKFRNKKAI' A
#
# COMPACT_ATOMS: atom_id res chain seq x y z
N MET A 1 -11.87 32.46 3.67
CA MET A 1 -10.98 31.32 4.01
C MET A 1 -9.78 31.89 4.74
N ASN A 2 -9.51 31.46 5.97
CA ASN A 2 -8.46 32.06 6.79
C ASN A 2 -7.09 31.83 6.12
N THR A 3 -6.17 32.80 6.16
CA THR A 3 -4.89 32.72 5.43
C THR A 3 -4.10 31.44 5.76
N ARG A 4 -4.17 30.99 7.02
CA ARG A 4 -3.59 29.72 7.48
C ARG A 4 -4.22 28.50 6.81
N SER A 5 -5.55 28.49 6.65
CA SER A 5 -6.27 27.42 5.97
C SER A 5 -5.95 27.38 4.49
N CYS A 6 -5.77 28.55 3.84
CA CYS A 6 -5.33 28.62 2.45
C CYS A 6 -3.95 27.99 2.26
N ILE A 7 -2.99 28.31 3.14
CA ILE A 7 -1.64 27.74 3.09
C ILE A 7 -1.68 26.21 3.25
N LEU A 8 -2.47 25.71 4.19
CA LEU A 8 -2.61 24.29 4.47
C LEU A 8 -3.20 23.52 3.28
N ILE A 9 -4.22 24.09 2.63
CA ILE A 9 -4.83 23.53 1.42
C ILE A 9 -3.82 23.51 0.27
N VAL A 10 -3.05 24.57 0.08
CA VAL A 10 -2.01 24.62 -0.97
C VAL A 10 -0.96 23.54 -0.71
N VAL A 11 -0.42 23.42 0.50
CA VAL A 11 0.56 22.37 0.83
C VAL A 11 -0.01 20.97 0.59
N LEU A 12 -1.26 20.73 0.96
CA LEU A 12 -1.91 19.43 0.77
C LEU A 12 -2.05 19.09 -0.73
N LEU A 13 -2.40 20.06 -1.57
CA LEU A 13 -2.49 19.88 -3.03
C LEU A 13 -1.14 19.54 -3.67
N PHE A 14 -0.03 20.06 -3.13
CA PHE A 14 1.32 19.74 -3.61
C PHE A 14 1.77 18.31 -3.27
N VAL A 15 1.25 17.70 -2.19
CA VAL A 15 1.55 16.30 -1.81
C VAL A 15 0.92 15.30 -2.79
N PHE A 16 -0.20 15.67 -3.42
CA PHE A 16 -0.90 14.83 -4.39
C PHE A 16 -0.50 15.08 -5.84
N LEU A 17 0.43 16.01 -6.10
CA LEU A 17 1.02 16.11 -7.42
C LEU A 17 1.66 14.76 -7.77
N PRO A 18 1.53 14.29 -9.02
CA PRO A 18 2.31 13.16 -9.47
C PRO A 18 3.77 13.58 -9.39
N ALA A 19 4.45 13.25 -8.29
CA ALA A 19 5.88 13.14 -8.26
C ALA A 19 6.19 12.13 -9.36
N GLY A 20 6.64 12.64 -10.52
CA GLY A 20 6.93 11.82 -11.69
C GLY A 20 7.63 10.58 -11.19
N ALA A 21 7.03 9.43 -11.46
CA ALA A 21 7.47 8.17 -10.88
C ALA A 21 9.00 8.18 -10.89
N GLN A 22 9.66 7.80 -9.79
CA GLN A 22 11.11 7.55 -9.73
C GLN A 22 11.53 6.39 -10.67
N CYS A 23 10.77 6.19 -11.75
CA CYS A 23 10.63 5.02 -12.56
C CYS A 23 11.00 5.31 -14.01
N ALA A 24 11.50 6.49 -14.40
CA ALA A 24 12.28 6.54 -15.65
C ALA A 24 13.57 5.71 -15.50
N MET A 25 14.23 5.77 -14.34
CA MET A 25 15.35 4.88 -13.99
C MET A 25 14.89 3.46 -13.66
N CYS A 26 13.88 3.28 -12.77
CA CYS A 26 13.45 1.93 -12.43
C CYS A 26 12.88 1.17 -13.63
N ARG A 27 12.15 1.83 -14.54
CA ARG A 27 11.60 1.16 -15.73
C ARG A 27 12.70 0.86 -16.76
N ALA A 28 13.68 1.75 -16.95
CA ALA A 28 14.84 1.48 -17.80
C ALA A 28 15.71 0.32 -17.29
N VAL A 29 15.85 0.17 -15.96
CA VAL A 29 16.51 -1.01 -15.36
C VAL A 29 15.65 -2.26 -15.54
N LEU A 30 14.34 -2.19 -15.32
CA LEU A 30 13.44 -3.35 -15.45
C LEU A 30 13.25 -3.81 -16.91
N GLU A 31 13.38 -2.90 -17.88
CA GLU A 31 13.26 -3.18 -19.32
C GLU A 31 14.60 -3.51 -19.99
N SER A 32 15.75 -3.21 -19.35
CA SER A 32 17.05 -3.73 -19.80
C SER A 32 17.19 -5.20 -19.36
N GLY A 33 17.78 -6.05 -20.20
CA GLY A 33 17.89 -7.49 -19.94
C GLY A 33 18.63 -7.87 -18.64
N GLU A 34 19.34 -6.92 -18.03
CA GLU A 34 20.04 -7.06 -16.75
C GLU A 34 19.13 -6.88 -15.51
N GLY A 35 17.92 -6.31 -15.65
CA GLY A 35 17.01 -6.07 -14.52
C GLY A 35 15.89 -7.09 -14.32
N GLN A 36 15.90 -8.22 -15.03
CA GLN A 36 14.95 -9.33 -14.80
C GLN A 36 14.98 -9.85 -13.36
N GLU A 37 16.17 -9.97 -12.76
CA GLU A 37 16.32 -10.40 -11.37
C GLU A 37 15.81 -9.34 -10.38
N ALA A 38 16.04 -8.06 -10.68
CA ALA A 38 15.46 -6.95 -9.91
C ALA A 38 13.93 -6.91 -10.03
N ALA A 39 13.37 -7.19 -11.22
CA ALA A 39 11.94 -7.27 -11.47
C ALA A 39 11.28 -8.38 -10.66
N ARG A 40 11.91 -9.56 -10.60
CA ARG A 40 11.46 -10.69 -9.77
C ARG A 40 11.50 -10.33 -8.29
N GLY A 41 12.56 -9.68 -7.82
CA GLY A 41 12.68 -9.20 -6.44
C GLY A 41 11.54 -8.25 -6.06
N ILE A 42 11.22 -7.28 -6.92
CA ILE A 42 10.11 -6.34 -6.69
C ILE A 42 8.76 -7.04 -6.71
N ASN A 43 8.49 -7.93 -7.66
CA ASN A 43 7.22 -8.67 -7.72
C ASN A 43 7.00 -9.53 -6.46
N ASN A 44 8.06 -10.20 -5.99
CA ASN A 44 8.02 -10.95 -4.73
C ASN A 44 7.77 -10.03 -3.53
N GLY A 45 8.36 -8.84 -3.53
CA GLY A 45 8.12 -7.81 -2.52
C GLY A 45 6.66 -7.33 -2.49
N ILE A 46 6.06 -7.07 -3.66
CA ILE A 46 4.64 -6.69 -3.77
C ILE A 46 3.75 -7.78 -3.19
N ILE A 47 3.96 -9.04 -3.59
CA ILE A 47 3.19 -10.18 -3.07
C ILE A 47 3.36 -10.31 -1.56
N TYR A 48 4.59 -10.17 -1.04
CA TYR A 48 4.86 -10.25 0.39
C TYR A 48 4.14 -9.14 1.17
N LEU A 49 4.21 -7.90 0.70
CA LEU A 49 3.55 -6.75 1.34
C LEU A 49 2.02 -6.87 1.26
N MET A 50 1.48 -7.39 0.16
CA MET A 50 0.04 -7.66 0.02
C MET A 50 -0.43 -8.84 0.86
N ALA A 51 0.39 -9.85 1.13
CA ALA A 51 0.00 -11.00 1.94
C ALA A 51 -0.34 -10.60 3.39
N ILE A 52 0.40 -9.63 3.95
CA ILE A 52 0.23 -9.16 5.33
C ILE A 52 -1.22 -8.71 5.63
N PRO A 53 -1.82 -7.74 4.89
CA PRO A 53 -3.18 -7.30 5.18
C PRO A 53 -4.22 -8.42 5.02
N TYR A 54 -4.03 -9.36 4.08
CA TYR A 54 -4.95 -10.50 3.94
C TYR A 54 -4.87 -11.45 5.14
N ILE A 55 -3.67 -11.77 5.62
CA ILE A 55 -3.47 -12.62 6.80
C ILE A 55 -4.06 -11.95 8.03
N LEU A 56 -3.84 -10.65 8.21
CA LEU A 56 -4.39 -9.89 9.34
C LEU A 56 -5.92 -9.88 9.32
N MET A 57 -6.53 -9.61 8.17
CA MET A 57 -8.00 -9.61 8.03
C MET A 57 -8.59 -11.01 8.25
N GLY A 58 -7.96 -12.05 7.72
CA GLY A 58 -8.37 -13.43 7.95
C GLY A 58 -8.26 -13.85 9.41
N GLY A 59 -7.13 -13.52 10.07
CA GLY A 59 -6.90 -13.78 11.48
C GLY A 59 -7.90 -13.04 12.37
N LEU A 60 -8.14 -11.76 12.09
CA LEU A 60 -9.15 -10.97 12.80
C LEU A 60 -10.55 -11.59 12.62
N GLY A 61 -10.94 -11.95 11.39
CA GLY A 61 -12.21 -12.61 11.10
C GLY A 61 -12.38 -13.92 11.86
N TYR A 62 -11.33 -14.76 11.91
CA TYR A 62 -11.34 -16.01 12.68
C TYR A 62 -11.50 -15.78 14.19
N VAL A 63 -10.78 -14.81 14.76
CA VAL A 63 -10.90 -14.46 16.18
C VAL A 63 -12.30 -13.97 16.51
N LEU A 64 -12.89 -13.10 15.67
CA LEU A 64 -14.26 -12.62 15.85
C LEU A 64 -15.25 -13.79 15.74
N TYR A 65 -15.13 -14.63 14.70
CA TYR A 65 -15.98 -15.82 14.54
C TYR A 65 -15.94 -16.70 15.79
N ARG A 66 -14.76 -17.05 16.29
CA ARG A 66 -14.62 -17.89 17.50
C ARG A 66 -15.22 -17.21 18.74
N LYS A 67 -15.02 -15.90 18.90
CA LYS A 67 -15.52 -15.13 20.04
C LYS A 67 -17.04 -14.99 20.05
N PHE A 68 -17.67 -14.85 18.88
CA PHE A 68 -19.11 -14.62 18.77
C PHE A 68 -19.92 -15.89 18.49
N ARG A 69 -19.33 -16.97 17.97
CA ARG A 69 -20.01 -18.25 17.74
C ARG A 69 -20.63 -18.85 19.01
N ASN A 70 -20.00 -18.64 20.17
CA ASN A 70 -20.44 -19.21 21.45
C ASN A 70 -21.20 -18.21 22.34
N LYS A 71 -21.37 -16.95 21.90
CA LYS A 71 -22.33 -16.06 22.53
C LYS A 71 -23.69 -16.36 21.93
N LYS A 72 -24.54 -17.04 22.70
CA LYS A 72 -25.98 -17.07 22.43
C LYS A 72 -26.41 -15.60 22.26
N ALA A 73 -26.95 -15.25 21.09
CA ALA A 73 -27.63 -13.97 20.94
C ALA A 73 -28.70 -13.90 22.04
N ILE A 74 -28.57 -12.92 22.93
CA ILE A 74 -29.66 -12.54 23.83
C ILE A 74 -30.65 -11.76 22.98
#